data_AF-A0AAJ5X705-F1
#
_entry.id   AF-A0AAJ5X705-F1
#
_cell.length_a   1.000
_cell.length_b   1.000
_cell.length_c   1.000
_cell.angle_alpha   90.00
_cell.angle_beta   90.00
_cell.angle_gamma   90.00
#
_symmetry.space_group_name_H-M   'P 1'
#
loop_
_entity.id
_entity.type
_entity.pdbx_description
1 polymer ?
#
loop_
_entity_poly.entity_id
_entity_poly.type
_entity_poly.pdbx_seq_one_letter_code
_entity_poly.pdbx_strand_id
1 'polypeptide(L)'
;MAELEQVLGAMHQINDRMLIAVRMAGEERNRQIVSLRSEFATETGNLITLLPGVKRLTARPLVFQEFQDRLSLVRTKLASHQAKWSIEDINRRRGDYLASSKAIHDSIAEYLSWARSALHPH
;
A
#
# COMPACT_ATOMS: atom_id res chain seq x y z
N MET A 1 5.60 0.40 -18.99
CA MET A 1 5.31 -0.96 -18.47
C MET A 1 6.32 -1.34 -17.41
N ALA A 2 7.62 -1.40 -17.73
CA ALA A 2 8.68 -1.67 -16.74
C ALA A 2 8.61 -0.75 -15.51
N GLU A 3 8.38 0.56 -15.70
CA GLU A 3 8.25 1.52 -14.58
C GLU A 3 7.02 1.25 -13.69
N LEU A 4 5.88 0.90 -14.29
CA LEU A 4 4.66 0.56 -13.54
C LEU A 4 4.88 -0.72 -12.71
N GLU A 5 5.50 -1.73 -13.31
CA GLU A 5 5.85 -2.99 -12.63
C GLU A 5 6.87 -2.75 -11.50
N GLN A 6 7.85 -1.85 -11.71
CA GLN A 6 8.80 -1.44 -10.67
C GLN A 6 8.10 -0.78 -9.49
N VAL A 7 7.18 0.16 -9.72
CA VAL A 7 6.39 0.80 -8.65
C VAL A 7 5.54 -0.23 -7.90
N LEU A 8 4.86 -1.13 -8.60
CA LEU A 8 4.11 -2.23 -7.96
C LEU A 8 5.03 -3.21 -7.20
N GLY A 9 6.28 -3.36 -7.64
CA GLY A 9 7.34 -4.08 -6.95
C GLY A 9 7.73 -3.40 -5.64
N ALA A 10 8.04 -2.10 -5.70
CA ALA A 10 8.42 -1.28 -4.56
C ALA A 10 7.29 -1.22 -3.51
N MET A 11 6.05 -0.99 -3.93
CA MET A 11 4.89 -1.00 -3.03
C MET A 11 4.72 -2.32 -2.28
N HIS A 12 4.98 -3.47 -2.94
CA HIS A 12 4.93 -4.77 -2.29
C HIS A 12 6.02 -4.90 -1.22
N GLN A 13 7.26 -4.54 -1.56
CA GLN A 13 8.37 -4.58 -0.61
C GLN A 13 8.15 -3.66 0.59
N ILE A 14 7.59 -2.46 0.37
CA ILE A 14 7.24 -1.53 1.45
C ILE A 14 6.13 -2.14 2.32
N ASN A 15 5.12 -2.78 1.72
CA ASN A 15 4.05 -3.45 2.46
C ASN A 15 4.56 -4.58 3.38
N ASP A 16 5.53 -5.36 2.90
CA ASP A 16 6.18 -6.40 3.69
C ASP A 16 7.02 -5.80 4.82
N ARG A 17 7.81 -4.76 4.52
CA ARG A 17 8.60 -4.03 5.52
C ARG A 17 7.71 -3.41 6.59
N MET A 18 6.53 -2.89 6.25
CA MET A 18 5.55 -2.38 7.23
C MET A 18 5.11 -3.48 8.19
N LEU A 19 4.76 -4.67 7.67
CA LEU A 19 4.33 -5.79 8.51
C LEU A 19 5.45 -6.29 9.44
N ILE A 20 6.70 -6.28 8.96
CA ILE A 20 7.87 -6.61 9.78
C ILE A 20 8.06 -5.54 10.87
N ALA A 21 8.04 -4.26 10.49
CA ALA A 21 8.25 -3.15 11.41
C ALA A 21 7.24 -3.15 12.56
N VAL A 22 5.96 -3.43 12.31
CA VAL A 22 4.96 -3.45 13.41
C VAL A 22 5.25 -4.55 14.45
N ARG A 23 5.95 -5.62 14.08
CA ARG A 23 6.32 -6.73 14.99
C ARG A 23 7.58 -6.44 15.80
N MET A 24 8.42 -5.49 15.38
CA MET A 24 9.65 -5.12 16.09
C MET A 24 9.36 -4.52 17.47
N ALA A 25 10.38 -4.46 18.33
CA ALA A 25 10.32 -3.84 19.66
C ALA A 25 11.19 -2.58 19.71
N GLY A 26 10.95 -1.72 20.70
CA GLY A 26 11.75 -0.50 20.93
C GLY A 26 11.27 0.73 20.16
N GLU A 27 11.91 1.87 20.42
CA GLU A 27 11.55 3.18 19.86
C GLU A 27 11.78 3.29 18.35
N GLU A 28 12.80 2.59 17.84
CA GLU A 28 13.15 2.58 16.43
C GLU A 28 12.00 2.06 15.55
N ARG A 29 11.16 1.18 16.12
CA ARG A 29 9.92 0.70 15.51
C ARG A 29 9.02 1.84 15.02
N ASN A 30 8.79 2.84 15.86
CA ASN A 30 7.83 3.90 15.56
C ASN A 30 8.35 4.80 14.44
N ARG A 31 9.65 5.09 14.42
CA ARG A 31 10.30 5.83 13.33
C ARG A 31 10.19 5.07 12.01
N GLN A 32 10.48 3.76 12.03
CA GLN A 32 10.37 2.93 10.83
C GLN A 32 8.95 2.86 10.30
N ILE A 33 7.94 2.69 11.16
CA ILE A 33 6.53 2.69 10.75
C ILE A 33 6.17 4.01 10.04
N VAL A 34 6.56 5.14 10.61
CA VAL A 34 6.28 6.46 10.01
C VAL A 34 7.00 6.63 8.67
N SER A 35 8.29 6.26 8.58
CA SER A 35 9.05 6.31 7.33
C SER A 35 8.39 5.47 6.23
N LEU A 36 8.06 4.21 6.54
CA LEU A 36 7.47 3.28 5.58
C LEU A 36 6.09 3.73 5.10
N ARG A 37 5.30 4.35 5.98
CA ARG A 37 4.00 4.95 5.62
C ARG A 37 4.18 6.08 4.59
N SER A 38 5.18 6.93 4.77
CA SER A 38 5.52 7.99 3.83
C SER A 38 6.05 7.44 2.51
N GLU A 39 6.95 6.44 2.56
CA GLU A 39 7.45 5.73 1.36
C GLU A 39 6.28 5.15 0.54
N PHE A 40 5.32 4.49 1.20
CA PHE A 40 4.15 3.92 0.53
C PHE A 40 3.26 5.00 -0.11
N ALA A 41 3.08 6.14 0.57
CA ALA A 41 2.31 7.26 0.04
C ALA A 41 2.98 7.86 -1.22
N THR A 42 4.31 7.97 -1.21
CA THR A 42 5.10 8.40 -2.38
C THR A 42 4.90 7.46 -3.56
N GLU A 43 5.07 6.14 -3.35
CA GLU A 43 4.88 5.16 -4.44
C GLU A 43 3.45 5.12 -4.96
N THR A 44 2.48 5.39 -4.09
CA THR A 44 1.08 5.56 -4.52
C THR A 44 0.93 6.77 -5.46
N GLY A 45 1.61 7.88 -5.18
CA GLY A 45 1.64 9.05 -6.06
C GLY A 45 2.32 8.76 -7.40
N ASN A 46 3.44 8.01 -7.38
CA ASN A 46 4.12 7.55 -8.59
C ASN A 46 3.18 6.67 -9.43
N LEU A 47 2.46 5.75 -8.79
CA LEU A 47 1.50 4.88 -9.45
C LEU A 47 0.40 5.66 -10.17
N ILE A 48 -0.24 6.61 -9.49
CA ILE A 48 -1.28 7.48 -10.07
C ILE A 48 -0.76 8.23 -11.29
N THR A 49 0.47 8.72 -11.22
CA THR A 49 1.11 9.48 -12.31
C THR A 49 1.41 8.60 -13.53
N LEU A 50 1.83 7.35 -13.31
CA LEU A 50 2.20 6.43 -14.39
C LEU A 50 1.00 5.79 -15.09
N LEU A 51 -0.12 5.58 -14.38
CA LEU A 51 -1.29 4.85 -14.88
C LEU A 51 -1.80 5.38 -16.25
N PRO A 52 -2.00 6.69 -16.47
CA PRO A 52 -2.48 7.21 -17.76
C PRO A 52 -1.51 6.98 -18.93
N GLY A 53 -0.21 6.83 -18.66
CA GLY A 53 0.80 6.57 -19.69
C GLY A 53 0.85 5.12 -20.18
N VAL A 54 0.10 4.21 -19.54
CA VAL A 54 0.15 2.78 -19.83
C VAL A 54 -0.85 2.41 -20.92
N LYS A 55 -0.38 2.34 -22.18
CA LYS A 55 -1.20 2.03 -23.37
C LYS A 55 -2.15 0.83 -23.20
N ARG A 56 -1.71 -0.23 -22.51
CA ARG A 56 -2.53 -1.44 -22.28
C ARG A 56 -3.73 -1.17 -21.36
N LEU A 57 -3.57 -0.30 -20.37
CA LEU A 57 -4.66 0.09 -19.48
C LEU A 57 -5.57 1.11 -20.15
N THR A 58 -5.03 2.07 -20.90
CA THR A 58 -5.84 3.04 -21.63
C THR A 58 -6.70 2.39 -22.73
N ALA A 59 -6.24 1.28 -23.31
CA ALA A 59 -7.02 0.46 -24.24
C ALA A 59 -8.13 -0.38 -23.56
N ARG A 60 -8.14 -0.45 -22.22
CA ARG A 60 -9.09 -1.22 -21.40
C ARG A 60 -9.70 -0.30 -20.33
N PRO A 61 -10.60 0.63 -20.71
CA PRO A 61 -11.08 1.70 -19.83
C PRO A 61 -11.74 1.18 -18.54
N LEU A 62 -12.44 0.04 -18.59
CA LEU A 62 -13.02 -0.59 -17.40
C LEU A 62 -11.95 -1.04 -16.40
N VAL A 63 -10.84 -1.60 -16.89
CA VAL A 63 -9.72 -2.04 -16.04
C VAL A 63 -8.99 -0.83 -15.48
N PHE A 64 -8.80 0.21 -16.29
CA PHE A 64 -8.22 1.47 -15.83
C PHE A 64 -9.06 2.12 -14.71
N GLN A 65 -10.39 2.12 -14.84
CA GLN A 65 -11.28 2.60 -13.79
C GLN A 65 -11.16 1.75 -12.53
N GLU A 66 -11.18 0.41 -12.67
CA GLU A 66 -11.04 -0.50 -11.54
C GLU A 66 -9.70 -0.33 -10.81
N PHE A 67 -8.62 -0.01 -11.54
CA PHE A 67 -7.31 0.33 -10.96
C PHE A 67 -7.41 1.53 -10.03
N GLN A 68 -8.06 2.60 -10.49
CA GLN A 68 -8.23 3.82 -9.71
C GLN A 68 -9.14 3.59 -8.50
N ASP A 69 -10.24 2.87 -8.67
CA ASP A 69 -11.21 2.60 -7.61
C ASP A 69 -10.58 1.78 -6.47
N ARG A 70 -9.89 0.69 -6.83
CA ARG A 70 -9.21 -0.17 -5.84
C ARG A 70 -8.05 0.57 -5.17
N LEU A 71 -7.28 1.38 -5.90
CA LEU A 71 -6.22 2.18 -5.32
C LEU A 71 -6.78 3.23 -4.35
N SER A 72 -7.87 3.89 -4.70
CA SER A 72 -8.57 4.85 -3.85
C SER A 72 -9.06 4.21 -2.55
N LEU A 73 -9.61 2.98 -2.64
CA LEU A 73 -10.02 2.21 -1.48
C LEU A 73 -8.85 1.89 -0.55
N VAL A 74 -7.72 1.42 -1.09
CA VAL A 74 -6.50 1.15 -0.31
C VAL A 74 -5.99 2.41 0.39
N ARG A 75 -5.92 3.53 -0.34
CA ARG A 75 -5.50 4.83 0.23
C ARG A 75 -6.40 5.27 1.37
N THR A 76 -7.72 5.15 1.20
CA THR A 76 -8.71 5.52 2.20
C THR A 76 -8.57 4.67 3.46
N LYS A 77 -8.43 3.34 3.30
CA LYS A 77 -8.20 2.41 4.41
C LYS A 77 -6.90 2.74 5.16
N LEU A 78 -5.81 2.99 4.43
CA LEU A 78 -4.52 3.32 5.02
C LEU A 78 -4.58 4.67 5.76
N ALA A 79 -5.13 5.71 5.15
CA ALA A 79 -5.27 7.02 5.78
C ALA A 79 -6.13 6.95 7.05
N SER A 80 -7.24 6.21 7.01
CA SER A 80 -8.11 6.00 8.17
C SER A 80 -7.39 5.23 9.28
N HIS A 81 -6.58 4.23 8.93
CA HIS A 81 -5.74 3.51 9.89
C HIS A 81 -4.71 4.42 10.54
N GLN A 82 -4.01 5.24 9.74
CA GLN A 82 -3.03 6.20 10.22
C GLN A 82 -3.64 7.25 11.14
N ALA A 83 -4.83 7.78 10.79
CA ALA A 83 -5.55 8.75 11.61
C ALA A 83 -6.00 8.15 12.96
N LYS A 84 -6.38 6.87 12.97
CA LYS A 84 -6.77 6.15 14.19
C LYS A 84 -5.59 5.88 15.14
N TRP A 85 -4.40 5.68 14.60
CA TRP A 85 -3.25 5.15 15.34
C TRP A 85 -2.14 6.19 15.51
N SER A 86 -2.26 6.99 16.57
CA SER A 86 -1.15 7.80 17.09
C SER A 86 -0.03 6.92 17.64
N ILE A 87 1.20 7.47 17.78
CA ILE A 87 2.33 6.74 18.38
C ILE A 87 2.00 6.29 19.81
N GLU A 88 1.32 7.13 20.58
CA GLU A 88 0.89 6.81 21.94
C GLU A 88 -0.11 5.64 21.96
N ASP A 89 -1.09 5.65 21.05
CA ASP A 89 -2.07 4.57 20.92
C ASP A 89 -1.45 3.25 20.48
N ILE A 90 -0.49 3.31 19.55
CA ILE A 90 0.28 2.14 19.11
C ILE A 90 1.03 1.50 20.29
N ASN A 91 1.60 2.32 21.18
CA ASN A 91 2.31 1.85 22.36
C ASN A 91 1.35 1.24 23.39
N ARG A 92 0.23 1.91 23.69
CA ARG A 92 -0.75 1.47 24.69
C ARG A 92 -1.53 0.24 24.26
N ARG A 93 -1.90 0.13 22.99
CA ARG A 93 -2.81 -0.89 22.44
C ARG A 93 -2.12 -1.74 21.37
N ARG A 94 -0.94 -2.27 21.71
CA ARG A 94 -0.07 -2.99 20.77
C ARG A 94 -0.77 -4.17 20.07
N GLY A 95 -1.54 -4.97 20.80
CA GLY A 95 -2.26 -6.11 20.22
C GLY A 95 -3.25 -5.70 19.13
N ASP A 96 -4.09 -4.71 19.43
CA ASP A 96 -5.08 -4.16 18.50
C ASP A 96 -4.41 -3.51 17.28
N TYR A 97 -3.28 -2.83 17.51
CA TYR A 97 -2.51 -2.25 16.42
C TYR A 97 -1.93 -3.34 15.49
N LEU A 98 -1.40 -4.43 16.02
CA LEU A 98 -0.89 -5.55 15.22
C LEU A 98 -2.00 -6.19 14.39
N ALA A 99 -3.16 -6.47 14.99
CA ALA A 99 -4.29 -7.07 14.30
C ALA A 99 -4.81 -6.16 13.17
N SER A 100 -5.00 -4.87 13.47
CA SER A 100 -5.45 -3.90 12.46
C SER A 100 -4.40 -3.66 11.35
N SER A 101 -3.10 -3.69 11.68
CA SER A 101 -2.03 -3.56 10.69
C SER A 101 -1.99 -4.77 9.75
N LYS A 102 -2.29 -5.98 10.25
CA LYS A 102 -2.43 -7.16 9.38
C LYS A 102 -3.56 -6.98 8.37
N ALA A 103 -4.72 -6.48 8.79
CA ALA A 103 -5.84 -6.25 7.88
C ALA A 103 -5.52 -5.23 6.77
N ILE A 104 -4.75 -4.18 7.10
CA ILE A 104 -4.27 -3.21 6.10
C ILE A 104 -3.25 -3.86 5.16
N HIS A 105 -2.30 -4.62 5.70
CA HIS A 105 -1.31 -5.35 4.90
C HIS A 105 -1.98 -6.30 3.90
N ASP A 106 -2.96 -7.09 4.35
CA ASP A 106 -3.71 -8.02 3.50
C ASP A 106 -4.48 -7.26 2.41
N SER A 107 -5.11 -6.13 2.74
CA SER A 107 -5.83 -5.30 1.75
C SER A 107 -4.91 -4.67 0.70
N ILE A 108 -3.68 -4.32 1.07
CA ILE A 108 -2.66 -3.82 0.12
C ILE A 108 -2.16 -4.97 -0.75
N ALA A 109 -1.86 -6.13 -0.15
CA ALA A 109 -1.39 -7.30 -0.88
C ALA A 109 -2.41 -7.80 -1.91
N GLU A 110 -3.69 -7.82 -1.56
CA GLU A 110 -4.79 -8.16 -2.47
C GLU A 110 -4.82 -7.22 -3.68
N TYR A 111 -4.74 -5.91 -3.45
CA TYR A 111 -4.69 -4.92 -4.52
C TYR A 111 -3.48 -5.12 -5.44
N LEU A 112 -2.28 -5.29 -4.87
CA LEU A 112 -1.05 -5.46 -5.64
C LEU A 112 -1.04 -6.76 -6.44
N SER A 113 -1.58 -7.84 -5.89
CA SER A 113 -1.75 -9.12 -6.59
C SER A 113 -2.69 -8.97 -7.78
N TRP A 114 -3.87 -8.40 -7.57
CA TRP A 114 -4.83 -8.11 -8.64
C TRP A 114 -4.23 -7.22 -9.72
N ALA A 115 -3.55 -6.14 -9.32
CA ALA A 115 -2.95 -5.17 -10.25
C ALA A 115 -1.94 -5.83 -11.17
N ARG A 116 -1.08 -6.72 -10.63
CA ARG A 116 -0.13 -7.49 -11.44
C ARG A 116 -0.85 -8.43 -12.42
N SER A 117 -1.85 -9.18 -11.96
CA SER A 117 -2.63 -10.06 -12.84
C SER A 117 -3.36 -9.30 -13.95
N ALA A 118 -3.89 -8.11 -13.66
CA ALA A 118 -4.58 -7.28 -14.64
C ALA A 118 -3.67 -6.76 -15.77
N LEU A 119 -2.37 -6.62 -15.52
CA LEU A 119 -1.34 -6.20 -16.49
C LEU A 119 -0.84 -7.34 -17.39
N HIS A 120 -0.98 -8.60 -16.93
CA HIS A 120 -0.61 -9.81 -17.64
C HIS A 120 -1.80 -10.78 -17.77
N PRO A 121 -2.89 -10.38 -18.47
CA PRO A 121 -3.98 -11.31 -18.75
C PRO A 121 -3.47 -12.44 -19.65
N HIS A 122 -3.79 -13.68 -19.30
CA HIS A 122 -3.54 -14.88 -20.11
C HIS A 122 -4.31 -14.82 -21.44
#